data_AF-A0A345VI21-F1
#
_entry.id   AF-A0A345VI21-F1
#
_cell.length_a   1.000
_cell.length_b   1.000
_cell.length_c   1.000
_cell.angle_alpha   90.00
_cell.angle_beta   90.00
_cell.angle_gamma   90.00
#
_symmetry.space_group_name_H-M   'P 1'
#
loop_
_entity.id
_entity.type
_entity.pdbx_description
1 polymer ?
#
loop_
_entity_poly.entity_id
_entity_poly.type
_entity_poly.pdbx_seq_one_letter_code
_entity_poly.pdbx_strand_id
1 'polypeptide(L)'
;MKITKIEKKKRLYLLELDESDKLYITEDTIVRFMLTKGMSVSKEELNQIRQFAQFSYGKNLALYFLSFKQRTEKEVKDYLYKHEIEASIIPQVLENLKADRWINDKQFVISIAEQNLSSGDKGAFVIKQKLIQKGISSATIDGVLGDYDFTEVAERVAQKLLRKYEGKLAFKALKDKLSQSLTNKGFSYQEAKIAVEGLDLEKDDETEEELIYQELDKQYRKYSRKYEGYDLKQRLTQALARKGYDFDAIRSALRDYL
;
A
#
# COMPACT_ATOMS: atom_id res chain seq x y z
N MET A 1 23.14 -35.99 31.01
CA MET A 1 22.12 -35.22 31.77
C MET A 1 20.84 -36.04 31.86
N LYS A 2 19.99 -35.86 32.88
CA LYS A 2 18.69 -36.55 32.98
C LYS A 2 17.56 -35.54 33.10
N ILE A 3 16.40 -35.85 32.52
CA ILE A 3 15.20 -35.01 32.63
C ILE A 3 14.53 -35.24 33.99
N THR A 4 14.47 -34.21 34.83
CA THR A 4 13.82 -34.26 36.16
C THR A 4 12.34 -33.97 36.08
N LYS A 5 11.95 -33.05 35.21
CA LYS A 5 10.60 -32.48 35.17
C LYS A 5 10.23 -32.03 33.77
N ILE A 6 8.99 -32.33 33.39
CA ILE A 6 8.31 -31.73 32.24
C ILE A 6 6.98 -31.22 32.78
N GLU A 7 6.82 -29.89 32.87
CA GLU A 7 5.65 -29.27 33.48
C GLU A 7 4.92 -28.40 32.46
N LYS A 8 3.63 -28.67 32.24
CA LYS A 8 2.79 -27.82 31.40
C LYS A 8 2.65 -26.43 32.03
N LYS A 9 3.06 -25.40 31.30
CA LYS A 9 2.72 -24.00 31.57
C LYS A 9 1.56 -23.62 30.64
N LYS A 10 1.24 -22.32 30.54
CA LYS A 10 0.07 -21.86 29.74
C LYS A 10 0.11 -22.35 28.29
N ARG A 11 1.14 -21.98 27.54
CA ARG A 11 1.29 -22.30 26.10
C ARG A 11 2.51 -23.14 25.75
N LEU A 12 3.38 -23.36 26.73
CA LEU A 12 4.65 -24.07 26.60
C LEU A 12 4.81 -25.04 27.76
N TYR A 13 5.80 -25.91 27.67
CA TYR A 13 6.21 -26.82 28.72
C TYR A 13 7.58 -26.39 29.24
N LEU A 14 7.76 -26.40 30.56
CA LEU A 14 9.06 -26.22 31.18
C LEU A 14 9.73 -27.60 31.33
N LEU A 15 10.87 -27.77 30.66
CA LEU A 15 11.75 -28.92 30.80
C LEU A 15 12.91 -28.55 31.73
N GLU A 16 13.10 -29.33 32.79
CA GLU A 16 14.21 -29.19 33.74
C GLU A 16 15.12 -30.42 33.66
N LEU A 17 16.44 -30.21 33.62
CA LEU A 17 17.45 -31.26 33.70
C LEU A 17 18.20 -31.22 35.03
N ASP A 18 18.82 -32.33 35.43
CA ASP A 18 19.59 -32.48 36.68
C ASP A 18 20.69 -31.39 36.85
N GLU A 19 21.24 -30.87 35.75
CA GLU A 19 22.35 -29.89 35.74
C GLU A 19 21.89 -28.43 35.86
N SER A 20 20.69 -28.18 36.45
CA SER A 20 20.05 -26.86 36.56
C SER A 20 19.63 -26.19 35.24
N ASP A 21 19.82 -26.87 34.11
CA ASP A 21 19.38 -26.41 32.81
C ASP A 21 17.85 -26.39 32.72
N LYS A 22 17.32 -25.28 32.21
CA LYS A 22 15.88 -25.08 31.99
C LYS A 22 15.63 -24.65 30.55
N LEU A 23 14.64 -25.27 29.93
CA LEU A 23 14.24 -24.96 28.57
C LEU A 23 12.71 -24.90 28.48
N TYR A 24 12.20 -23.89 27.81
CA TYR A 24 10.81 -23.86 27.39
C TYR A 24 10.67 -24.57 26.04
N ILE A 25 9.80 -25.58 25.98
CA ILE A 25 9.58 -26.40 24.79
C ILE A 25 8.10 -26.43 24.43
N THR A 26 7.81 -26.77 23.17
CA THR A 26 6.45 -27.01 22.68
C THR A 26 6.07 -28.49 22.78
N GLU A 27 4.80 -28.80 22.57
CA GLU A 27 4.31 -30.19 22.50
C GLU A 27 4.98 -30.97 21.36
N ASP A 28 5.13 -30.36 20.18
CA ASP A 28 5.87 -30.94 19.06
C ASP A 28 7.31 -31.35 19.45
N THR A 29 8.00 -30.57 20.27
CA THR A 29 9.35 -30.93 20.75
C THR A 29 9.32 -32.18 21.63
N ILE A 30 8.33 -32.28 22.53
CA ILE A 30 8.16 -33.46 23.38
C ILE A 30 7.93 -34.70 22.52
N VAL A 31 7.01 -34.60 21.54
CA VAL A 31 6.66 -35.71 20.66
C VAL A 31 7.85 -36.11 19.77
N ARG A 32 8.54 -35.13 19.15
CA ARG A 32 9.64 -35.40 18.21
C ARG A 32 10.80 -36.16 18.85
N PHE A 33 11.14 -35.82 20.09
CA PHE A 33 12.26 -36.45 20.81
C PHE A 33 11.80 -37.49 21.83
N MET A 34 10.50 -37.82 21.88
CA MET A 34 9.91 -38.75 22.83
C MET A 34 10.29 -38.45 24.29
N LEU A 35 10.31 -37.16 24.65
CA LEU A 35 10.84 -36.69 25.93
C LEU A 35 9.96 -37.18 27.08
N THR A 36 10.57 -37.92 27.99
CA THR A 36 9.91 -38.45 29.19
C THR A 36 10.73 -38.16 30.44
N LYS A 37 10.06 -38.06 31.59
CA LYS A 37 10.75 -37.90 32.88
C LYS A 37 11.66 -39.09 33.12
N GLY A 38 12.92 -38.81 33.44
CA GLY A 38 13.94 -39.82 33.70
C GLY A 38 14.75 -40.25 32.47
N MET A 39 14.44 -39.74 31.28
CA MET A 39 15.25 -39.96 30.08
C MET A 39 16.64 -39.30 30.25
N SER A 40 17.68 -40.03 29.84
CA SER A 40 19.04 -39.50 29.73
C SER A 40 19.23 -38.81 28.38
N VAL A 41 19.84 -37.64 28.39
CA VAL A 41 20.09 -36.79 27.22
C VAL A 41 21.57 -36.40 27.20
N SER A 42 22.22 -36.58 26.05
CA SER A 42 23.60 -36.12 25.80
C SER A 42 23.66 -34.61 25.56
N LYS A 43 24.86 -34.01 25.55
CA LYS A 43 25.00 -32.58 25.25
C LYS A 43 24.63 -32.27 23.80
N GLU A 44 24.97 -33.18 22.89
CA GLU A 44 24.65 -33.11 21.47
C GLU A 44 23.14 -33.18 21.26
N GLU A 45 22.45 -34.11 21.92
CA GLU A 45 20.98 -34.23 21.88
C GLU A 45 20.30 -33.01 22.49
N LEU A 46 20.80 -32.50 23.61
CA LEU A 46 20.25 -31.29 24.23
C LEU A 46 20.35 -30.09 23.28
N ASN A 47 21.44 -29.95 22.54
CA ASN A 47 21.57 -28.90 21.52
C ASN A 47 20.57 -29.07 20.37
N GLN A 48 20.35 -30.30 19.91
CA GLN A 48 19.32 -30.59 18.90
C GLN A 48 17.90 -30.27 19.42
N ILE A 49 17.61 -30.61 20.68
CA ILE A 49 16.34 -30.29 21.34
C ILE A 49 16.16 -28.77 21.43
N ARG A 50 17.20 -28.01 21.81
CA ARG A 50 17.16 -26.54 21.88
C ARG A 50 16.87 -25.92 20.51
N GLN A 51 17.59 -26.34 19.47
CA GLN A 51 17.37 -25.84 18.11
C GLN A 51 15.96 -26.15 17.61
N PHE A 52 15.48 -27.37 17.82
CA PHE A 52 14.12 -27.71 17.40
C PHE A 52 13.04 -27.03 18.24
N ALA A 53 13.26 -26.81 19.54
CA ALA A 53 12.34 -26.07 20.40
C ALA A 53 12.17 -24.63 19.92
N GLN A 54 13.27 -23.94 19.59
CA GLN A 54 13.25 -22.62 18.95
C GLN A 54 12.47 -22.64 17.64
N PHE A 55 12.74 -23.62 16.76
CA PHE A 55 12.03 -23.77 15.48
C PHE A 55 10.51 -23.98 15.69
N SER A 56 10.13 -24.93 16.54
CA SER A 56 8.71 -25.26 16.78
C SER A 56 7.98 -24.09 17.45
N TYR A 57 8.62 -23.41 18.39
CA TYR A 57 8.06 -22.21 19.00
C TYR A 57 7.89 -21.08 17.98
N GLY A 58 8.89 -20.83 17.14
CA GLY A 58 8.82 -19.88 16.04
C GLY A 58 7.69 -20.20 15.06
N LYS A 59 7.53 -21.47 14.68
CA LYS A 59 6.41 -21.93 13.83
C LYS A 59 5.06 -21.61 14.48
N ASN A 60 4.87 -21.94 15.76
CA ASN A 60 3.63 -21.66 16.48
C ASN A 60 3.31 -20.16 16.57
N LEU A 61 4.33 -19.33 16.82
CA LEU A 61 4.19 -17.87 16.82
C LEU A 61 3.76 -17.34 15.45
N ALA A 62 4.41 -17.80 14.38
CA ALA A 62 4.07 -17.39 13.02
C ALA A 62 2.65 -17.83 12.62
N LEU A 63 2.26 -19.07 12.92
CA LEU A 63 0.90 -19.57 12.66
C LEU A 63 -0.15 -18.75 13.39
N TYR A 64 0.10 -18.42 14.67
CA TYR A 64 -0.77 -17.53 15.43
C TYR A 64 -0.88 -16.16 14.74
N PHE A 65 0.23 -15.56 14.31
CA PHE A 65 0.24 -14.26 13.64
C PHE A 65 -0.50 -14.27 12.28
N LEU A 66 -0.38 -15.36 11.53
CA LEU A 66 -1.05 -15.58 10.24
C LEU A 66 -2.55 -15.85 10.40
N SER A 67 -3.00 -16.40 11.54
CA SER A 67 -4.42 -16.71 11.78
C SER A 67 -5.35 -15.49 11.75
N PHE A 68 -4.82 -14.29 11.99
CA PHE A 68 -5.63 -13.05 12.00
C PHE A 68 -5.88 -12.47 10.61
N LYS A 69 -4.90 -12.58 9.72
CA LYS A 69 -4.96 -12.11 8.32
C LYS A 69 -3.74 -12.58 7.54
N GLN A 70 -3.86 -12.55 6.22
CA GLN A 70 -2.75 -12.79 5.30
C GLN A 70 -1.58 -11.82 5.57
N ARG A 71 -0.35 -12.34 5.58
CA ARG A 71 0.90 -11.60 5.79
C ARG A 71 1.92 -11.94 4.73
N THR A 72 2.83 -11.02 4.46
CA THR A 72 4.01 -11.31 3.62
C THR A 72 5.09 -12.02 4.42
N GLU A 73 6.02 -12.66 3.71
CA GLU A 73 7.21 -13.26 4.31
C GLU A 73 7.98 -12.29 5.21
N LYS A 74 8.21 -11.06 4.74
CA LYS A 74 8.89 -10.02 5.52
C LYS A 74 8.14 -9.70 6.82
N GLU A 75 6.82 -9.56 6.77
CA GLU A 75 6.03 -9.29 7.97
C GLU A 75 6.14 -10.43 9.00
N VAL A 76 6.17 -11.69 8.55
CA VAL A 76 6.37 -12.85 9.44
C VAL A 76 7.79 -12.88 9.99
N LYS A 77 8.80 -12.63 9.14
CA LYS A 77 10.21 -12.53 9.55
C LYS A 77 10.40 -11.49 10.66
N ASP A 78 9.91 -10.27 10.44
CA ASP A 78 10.00 -9.16 11.40
C ASP A 78 9.27 -9.49 12.71
N TYR A 79 8.12 -10.19 12.61
CA TYR A 79 7.37 -10.67 13.78
C TYR A 79 8.19 -11.68 14.60
N LEU A 80 8.85 -12.63 13.96
CA LEU A 80 9.69 -13.63 14.64
C LEU A 80 10.91 -12.99 15.32
N TYR A 81 11.58 -12.04 14.66
CA TYR A 81 12.67 -11.27 15.29
C TYR A 81 12.20 -10.52 16.54
N LYS A 82 11.03 -9.89 16.49
CA LYS A 82 10.45 -9.17 17.63
C LYS A 82 10.15 -10.09 18.82
N HIS A 83 9.97 -11.40 18.59
CA HIS A 83 9.73 -12.40 19.62
C HIS A 83 10.99 -13.22 19.95
N GLU A 84 12.18 -12.66 19.67
CA GLU A 84 13.47 -13.21 20.10
C GLU A 84 13.77 -14.61 19.55
N ILE A 85 13.20 -14.96 18.39
CA ILE A 85 13.59 -16.17 17.65
C ILE A 85 14.95 -15.93 17.01
N GLU A 86 15.84 -16.89 17.16
CA GLU A 86 17.21 -16.80 16.64
C GLU A 86 17.24 -16.62 15.12
N ALA A 87 18.09 -15.72 14.64
CA ALA A 87 18.22 -15.38 13.22
C ALA A 87 18.55 -16.61 12.33
N SER A 88 19.26 -17.58 12.88
CA SER A 88 19.60 -18.86 12.23
C SER A 88 18.39 -19.77 12.02
N ILE A 89 17.36 -19.64 12.85
CA ILE A 89 16.17 -20.50 12.85
C ILE A 89 15.06 -19.92 11.97
N ILE A 90 14.98 -18.59 11.85
CA ILE A 90 13.92 -17.91 11.09
C ILE A 90 13.82 -18.40 9.63
N PRO A 91 14.92 -18.55 8.84
CA PRO A 91 14.84 -19.08 7.49
C PRO A 91 14.16 -20.44 7.42
N GLN A 92 14.49 -21.35 8.34
CA GLN A 92 13.89 -22.68 8.41
C GLN A 92 12.38 -22.62 8.70
N VAL A 93 11.97 -21.73 9.61
CA VAL A 93 10.53 -21.51 9.91
C VAL A 93 9.81 -20.98 8.68
N LEU A 94 10.37 -19.98 7.98
CA LEU A 94 9.77 -19.40 6.78
C LEU A 94 9.65 -20.43 5.64
N GLU A 95 10.69 -21.22 5.40
CA GLU A 95 10.66 -22.30 4.39
C GLU A 95 9.57 -23.32 4.70
N ASN A 96 9.45 -23.74 5.97
CA ASN A 96 8.41 -24.68 6.36
C ASN A 96 7.00 -24.11 6.16
N LEU A 97 6.78 -22.83 6.53
CA LEU A 97 5.49 -22.17 6.32
C LEU A 97 5.16 -21.97 4.84
N LYS A 98 6.16 -21.72 3.98
CA LYS A 98 5.96 -21.65 2.52
C LYS A 98 5.63 -23.01 1.92
N ALA A 99 6.31 -24.08 2.35
CA ALA A 99 6.05 -25.45 1.90
C ALA A 99 4.61 -25.87 2.23
N ASP A 100 4.16 -25.54 3.44
CA ASP A 100 2.79 -25.77 3.92
C ASP A 100 1.78 -24.74 3.34
N ARG A 101 2.21 -23.83 2.46
CA ARG A 101 1.42 -22.75 1.81
C ARG A 101 0.75 -21.75 2.76
N TRP A 102 1.22 -21.64 4.00
CA TRP A 102 0.80 -20.59 4.93
C TRP A 102 1.29 -19.19 4.54
N ILE A 103 2.44 -19.12 3.85
CA ILE A 103 2.99 -17.88 3.29
C ILE A 103 3.11 -18.04 1.78
N ASN A 104 2.51 -17.10 1.05
CA ASN A 104 2.64 -17.03 -0.39
C ASN A 104 2.53 -15.57 -0.85
N ASP A 105 3.69 -14.93 -1.02
CA ASP A 105 3.77 -13.53 -1.43
C ASP A 105 3.18 -13.31 -2.83
N LYS A 106 3.35 -14.26 -3.76
CA LYS A 106 2.73 -14.16 -5.10
C LYS A 106 1.20 -14.13 -4.98
N GLN A 107 0.62 -15.03 -4.20
CA GLN A 107 -0.83 -15.05 -3.95
C GLN A 107 -1.31 -13.78 -3.22
N PHE A 108 -0.48 -13.22 -2.34
CA PHE A 108 -0.76 -11.92 -1.71
C PHE A 108 -0.82 -10.78 -2.73
N VAL A 109 0.10 -10.75 -3.71
CA VAL A 109 0.04 -9.74 -4.78
C VAL A 109 -1.23 -9.91 -5.62
N ILE A 110 -1.58 -11.15 -5.98
CA ILE A 110 -2.80 -11.48 -6.74
C ILE A 110 -4.04 -10.96 -6.01
N SER A 111 -4.21 -11.29 -4.72
CA SER A 111 -5.40 -10.87 -3.96
C SER A 111 -5.52 -9.34 -3.87
N ILE A 112 -4.40 -8.62 -3.75
CA ILE A 112 -4.38 -7.16 -3.74
C ILE A 112 -4.75 -6.58 -5.12
N ALA A 113 -4.27 -7.18 -6.21
CA ALA A 113 -4.62 -6.75 -7.56
C ALA A 113 -6.13 -6.93 -7.82
N GLU A 114 -6.66 -8.13 -7.57
CA GLU A 114 -8.08 -8.47 -7.75
C GLU A 114 -8.99 -7.57 -6.89
N GLN A 115 -8.62 -7.34 -5.64
CA GLN A 115 -9.35 -6.42 -4.75
C GLN A 115 -9.38 -5.00 -5.32
N ASN A 116 -8.26 -4.52 -5.89
CA ASN A 116 -8.18 -3.19 -6.45
C ASN A 116 -9.01 -3.04 -7.75
N LEU A 117 -9.05 -4.07 -8.60
CA LEU A 117 -9.92 -4.07 -9.79
C LEU A 117 -11.40 -4.00 -9.40
N SER A 118 -11.76 -4.82 -8.42
CA SER A 118 -13.15 -4.92 -7.95
C SER A 118 -13.64 -3.63 -7.28
N SER A 119 -12.83 -3.05 -6.39
CA SER A 119 -13.31 -1.99 -5.48
C SER A 119 -12.31 -0.86 -5.21
N GLY A 120 -11.10 -0.96 -5.75
CA GLY A 120 -10.03 -0.01 -5.52
C GLY A 120 -10.09 1.26 -6.38
N ASP A 121 -9.02 2.04 -6.24
CA ASP A 121 -8.86 3.35 -6.87
C ASP A 121 -7.39 3.67 -7.22
N LYS A 122 -6.52 2.66 -7.21
CA LYS A 122 -5.07 2.81 -7.44
C LYS A 122 -4.67 2.21 -8.77
N GLY A 123 -3.68 2.81 -9.41
CA GLY A 123 -3.00 2.20 -10.55
C GLY A 123 -1.82 1.34 -10.11
N ALA A 124 -1.27 0.58 -11.06
CA ALA A 124 -0.22 -0.40 -10.83
C ALA A 124 1.00 0.16 -10.09
N PHE A 125 1.40 1.42 -10.37
CA PHE A 125 2.60 2.00 -9.75
C PHE A 125 2.47 2.16 -8.22
N VAL A 126 1.34 2.68 -7.74
CA VAL A 126 1.12 2.88 -6.31
C VAL A 126 0.95 1.53 -5.59
N ILE A 127 0.28 0.56 -6.23
CA ILE A 127 0.18 -0.80 -5.71
C ILE A 127 1.57 -1.41 -5.55
N LYS A 128 2.40 -1.32 -6.59
CA LYS A 128 3.78 -1.81 -6.58
C LYS A 128 4.60 -1.19 -5.44
N GLN A 129 4.56 0.13 -5.29
CA GLN A 129 5.29 0.82 -4.21
C GLN A 129 4.88 0.30 -2.82
N LYS A 130 3.57 0.12 -2.59
CA LYS A 130 3.04 -0.41 -1.32
C LYS A 130 3.49 -1.85 -1.05
N LEU A 131 3.55 -2.69 -2.08
CA LEU A 131 3.98 -4.08 -1.97
C LEU A 131 5.49 -4.21 -1.75
N ILE A 132 6.30 -3.35 -2.36
CA ILE A 132 7.75 -3.26 -2.09
C ILE A 132 8.02 -2.90 -0.63
N GLN A 133 7.27 -1.95 -0.07
CA GLN A 133 7.38 -1.60 1.35
C GLN A 133 7.06 -2.80 2.27
N LYS A 134 6.13 -3.67 1.83
CA LYS A 134 5.81 -4.95 2.47
C LYS A 134 6.84 -6.06 2.24
N GLY A 135 7.93 -5.77 1.53
CA GLY A 135 9.06 -6.68 1.36
C GLY A 135 8.98 -7.64 0.18
N ILE A 136 7.98 -7.49 -0.68
CA ILE A 136 7.84 -8.35 -1.87
C ILE A 136 8.79 -7.86 -2.96
N SER A 137 9.47 -8.78 -3.62
CA SER A 137 10.41 -8.45 -4.70
C SER A 137 9.70 -7.78 -5.89
N SER A 138 10.38 -6.82 -6.54
CA SER A 138 9.84 -6.17 -7.75
C SER A 138 9.51 -7.19 -8.83
N ALA A 139 10.35 -8.21 -9.03
CA ALA A 139 10.13 -9.23 -10.05
C ALA A 139 8.82 -10.01 -9.83
N THR A 140 8.50 -10.38 -8.58
CA THR A 140 7.23 -11.03 -8.25
C THR A 140 6.04 -10.12 -8.49
N ILE A 141 6.17 -8.84 -8.13
CA ILE A 141 5.10 -7.86 -8.30
C ILE A 141 4.85 -7.61 -9.79
N ASP A 142 5.91 -7.33 -10.55
CA ASP A 142 5.82 -7.01 -11.97
C ASP A 142 5.26 -8.19 -12.78
N GLY A 143 5.69 -9.42 -12.45
CA GLY A 143 5.16 -10.63 -13.07
C GLY A 143 3.72 -11.00 -12.68
N VAL A 144 3.09 -10.28 -11.74
CA VAL A 144 1.66 -10.44 -11.44
C VAL A 144 0.87 -9.25 -11.96
N LEU A 145 1.31 -8.02 -11.65
CA LEU A 145 0.60 -6.81 -12.07
C LEU A 145 0.60 -6.63 -13.60
N GLY A 146 1.56 -7.20 -14.32
CA GLY A 146 1.57 -7.20 -15.78
C GLY A 146 0.43 -7.98 -16.43
N ASP A 147 -0.23 -8.88 -15.70
CA ASP A 147 -1.36 -9.67 -16.20
C ASP A 147 -2.72 -8.96 -16.04
N TYR A 148 -2.74 -7.78 -15.41
CA TYR A 148 -3.97 -7.05 -15.10
C TYR A 148 -4.06 -5.72 -15.83
N ASP A 149 -5.25 -5.41 -16.34
CA ASP A 149 -5.60 -4.12 -16.93
C ASP A 149 -6.29 -3.24 -15.89
N PHE A 150 -5.74 -2.05 -15.64
CA PHE A 150 -6.28 -1.07 -14.69
C PHE A 150 -7.09 0.05 -15.38
N THR A 151 -7.31 -0.03 -16.70
CA THR A 151 -8.03 0.98 -17.48
C THR A 151 -9.44 1.24 -16.93
N GLU A 152 -10.25 0.20 -16.70
CA GLU A 152 -11.59 0.37 -16.11
C GLU A 152 -11.58 1.01 -14.72
N VAL A 153 -10.53 0.74 -13.93
CA VAL A 153 -10.36 1.38 -12.61
C VAL A 153 -10.05 2.86 -12.79
N ALA A 154 -9.19 3.20 -13.75
CA ALA A 154 -8.85 4.58 -14.09
C ALA A 154 -10.10 5.36 -14.51
N GLU A 155 -10.93 4.81 -15.40
CA GLU A 155 -12.19 5.40 -15.85
C GLU A 155 -13.16 5.66 -14.69
N ARG A 156 -13.38 4.65 -13.84
CA ARG A 156 -14.24 4.78 -12.65
C ARG A 156 -13.75 5.88 -11.71
N VAL A 157 -12.43 5.99 -11.54
CA VAL A 157 -11.82 7.05 -10.73
C VAL A 157 -11.98 8.41 -11.41
N ALA A 158 -11.79 8.49 -12.73
CA ALA A 158 -11.95 9.71 -13.52
C ALA A 158 -13.37 10.25 -13.41
N GLN A 159 -14.41 9.40 -13.55
CA GLN A 159 -15.81 9.77 -13.35
C GLN A 159 -16.09 10.31 -11.95
N LYS A 160 -15.54 9.69 -10.90
CA LYS A 160 -15.68 10.18 -9.52
C LYS A 160 -15.02 11.55 -9.33
N LEU A 161 -13.86 11.76 -9.96
CA LEU A 161 -13.15 13.03 -9.91
C LEU A 161 -13.86 14.12 -10.70
N LEU A 162 -14.45 13.79 -11.85
CA LEU A 162 -15.25 14.71 -12.66
C LEU A 162 -16.39 15.29 -11.82
N ARG A 163 -17.24 14.44 -11.23
CA ARG A 163 -18.35 14.88 -10.34
C ARG A 163 -17.90 15.80 -9.19
N LYS A 164 -16.63 15.71 -8.78
CA LYS A 164 -16.07 16.54 -7.72
C LYS A 164 -15.68 17.95 -8.22
N TYR A 165 -15.18 18.05 -9.44
CA TYR A 165 -14.51 19.25 -9.98
C TYR A 165 -15.25 19.94 -11.12
N GLU A 166 -16.22 19.27 -11.72
CA GLU A 166 -17.14 19.82 -12.72
C GLU A 166 -17.81 21.11 -12.20
N GLY A 167 -17.93 22.11 -13.08
CA GLY A 167 -18.47 23.44 -12.74
C GLY A 167 -17.63 24.26 -11.76
N LYS A 168 -16.41 23.83 -11.40
CA LYS A 168 -15.53 24.54 -10.43
C LYS A 168 -14.20 24.98 -11.00
N LEU A 169 -13.83 24.48 -12.17
CA LEU A 169 -12.54 24.72 -12.82
C LEU A 169 -12.79 25.02 -14.30
N ALA A 170 -11.95 25.88 -14.88
CA ALA A 170 -11.89 26.08 -16.33
C ALA A 170 -11.69 24.74 -17.04
N PHE A 171 -12.22 24.59 -18.24
CA PHE A 171 -12.22 23.32 -18.99
C PHE A 171 -10.83 22.69 -19.11
N LYS A 172 -9.82 23.47 -19.48
CA LYS A 172 -8.42 22.99 -19.56
C LYS A 172 -7.87 22.59 -18.19
N ALA A 173 -8.10 23.41 -17.17
CA ALA A 173 -7.64 23.13 -15.82
C ALA A 173 -8.34 21.90 -15.20
N LEU A 174 -9.59 21.63 -15.58
CA LEU A 174 -10.31 20.41 -15.21
C LEU A 174 -9.60 19.18 -15.80
N LYS A 175 -9.34 19.15 -17.11
CA LYS A 175 -8.63 18.04 -17.77
C LYS A 175 -7.24 17.79 -17.17
N ASP A 176 -6.48 18.85 -16.94
CA ASP A 176 -5.17 18.77 -16.28
C ASP A 176 -5.30 18.23 -14.86
N LYS A 177 -6.33 18.66 -14.11
CA LYS A 177 -6.57 18.21 -12.74
C LYS A 177 -6.94 16.73 -12.68
N LEU A 178 -7.78 16.25 -13.59
CA LEU A 178 -8.16 14.84 -13.68
C LEU A 178 -6.93 13.98 -13.99
N SER A 179 -6.18 14.34 -15.02
CA SER A 179 -4.96 13.65 -15.45
C SER A 179 -3.93 13.58 -14.32
N GLN A 180 -3.62 14.72 -13.67
CA GLN A 180 -2.71 14.78 -12.53
C GLN A 180 -3.18 13.90 -11.36
N SER A 181 -4.49 13.90 -11.08
CA SER A 181 -5.04 13.12 -9.96
C SER A 181 -4.95 11.61 -10.21
N LEU A 182 -5.14 11.17 -11.48
CA LEU A 182 -4.96 9.78 -11.88
C LEU A 182 -3.49 9.37 -11.79
N THR A 183 -2.57 10.17 -12.33
CA THR A 183 -1.13 9.89 -12.22
C THR A 183 -0.68 9.79 -10.75
N ASN A 184 -1.16 10.68 -9.88
CA ASN A 184 -0.88 10.63 -8.44
C ASN A 184 -1.46 9.37 -7.75
N LYS A 185 -2.51 8.78 -8.32
CA LYS A 185 -3.06 7.48 -7.87
C LYS A 185 -2.30 6.29 -8.45
N GLY A 186 -1.28 6.51 -9.28
CA GLY A 186 -0.38 5.49 -9.79
C GLY A 186 -0.78 4.86 -11.12
N PHE A 187 -1.73 5.46 -11.83
CA PHE A 187 -2.02 5.08 -13.22
C PHE A 187 -0.91 5.62 -14.13
N SER A 188 -0.61 4.89 -15.19
CA SER A 188 0.29 5.35 -16.24
C SER A 188 -0.29 6.58 -16.95
N TYR A 189 0.58 7.32 -17.62
CA TYR A 189 0.15 8.46 -18.42
C TYR A 189 -0.87 8.07 -19.50
N GLN A 190 -0.67 6.91 -20.13
CA GLN A 190 -1.57 6.41 -21.18
C GLN A 190 -2.95 6.06 -20.62
N GLU A 191 -3.02 5.30 -19.53
CA GLU A 191 -4.30 4.98 -18.86
C GLU A 191 -5.02 6.25 -18.38
N ALA A 192 -4.29 7.20 -17.79
CA ALA A 192 -4.86 8.45 -17.35
C ALA A 192 -5.42 9.28 -18.51
N LYS A 193 -4.71 9.32 -19.64
CA LYS A 193 -5.15 10.02 -20.85
C LYS A 193 -6.42 9.39 -21.41
N ILE A 194 -6.42 8.07 -21.62
CA ILE A 194 -7.57 7.32 -22.14
C ILE A 194 -8.79 7.53 -21.24
N ALA A 195 -8.61 7.41 -19.92
CA ALA A 195 -9.71 7.59 -18.97
C ALA A 195 -10.30 9.00 -18.96
N VAL A 196 -9.50 10.05 -19.24
CA VAL A 196 -9.99 11.43 -19.32
C VAL A 196 -10.64 11.71 -20.68
N GLU A 197 -10.10 11.16 -21.76
CA GLU A 197 -10.68 11.28 -23.10
C GLU A 197 -12.03 10.57 -23.18
N GLY A 198 -12.18 9.40 -22.56
CA GLY A 198 -13.45 8.65 -22.50
C GLY A 198 -14.54 9.25 -21.60
N LEU A 199 -14.31 10.41 -20.98
CA LEU A 199 -15.36 11.14 -20.24
C LEU A 199 -16.22 12.03 -21.16
N ASP A 200 -15.89 12.14 -22.45
CA ASP A 200 -16.60 12.97 -23.43
C ASP A 200 -16.88 14.40 -22.92
N LEU A 201 -15.87 15.00 -22.30
CA LEU A 201 -15.99 16.34 -21.71
C LEU A 201 -16.19 17.39 -22.81
N GLU A 202 -17.35 18.03 -22.78
CA GLU A 202 -17.67 19.19 -23.62
C GLU A 202 -17.38 20.50 -22.90
N LYS A 203 -16.97 21.50 -23.68
CA LYS A 203 -16.78 22.85 -23.16
C LYS A 203 -18.15 23.51 -23.07
N ASP A 204 -18.56 23.85 -21.86
CA ASP A 204 -19.73 24.67 -21.60
C ASP A 204 -19.30 26.14 -21.49
N ASP A 205 -19.57 26.91 -22.53
CA ASP A 205 -19.17 28.32 -22.62
C ASP A 205 -19.87 29.19 -21.56
N GLU A 206 -21.11 28.89 -21.18
CA GLU A 206 -21.84 29.63 -20.14
C GLU A 206 -21.19 29.42 -18.77
N THR A 207 -20.96 28.15 -18.41
CA THR A 207 -20.26 27.82 -17.16
C THR A 207 -18.84 28.40 -17.14
N GLU A 208 -18.12 28.40 -18.27
CA GLU A 208 -16.77 28.96 -18.34
C GLU A 208 -16.76 30.48 -18.14
N GLU A 209 -17.71 31.19 -18.75
CA GLU A 209 -17.89 32.62 -18.58
C GLU A 209 -18.22 32.98 -17.12
N GLU A 210 -19.16 32.27 -16.48
CA GLU A 210 -19.49 32.46 -15.06
C GLU A 210 -18.24 32.30 -14.16
N LEU A 211 -17.44 31.25 -14.41
CA LEU A 211 -16.22 31.00 -13.66
C LEU A 211 -15.16 32.09 -13.88
N ILE A 212 -15.07 32.66 -15.09
CA ILE A 212 -14.18 33.80 -15.37
C ILE A 212 -14.60 35.00 -14.53
N TYR A 213 -15.87 35.37 -14.53
CA TYR A 213 -16.36 36.52 -13.75
C TYR A 213 -16.16 36.33 -12.24
N GLN A 214 -16.46 35.14 -11.72
CA GLN A 214 -16.20 34.81 -10.31
C GLN A 214 -14.72 34.93 -9.93
N GLU A 215 -13.80 34.56 -10.82
CA GLU A 215 -12.36 34.69 -10.57
C GLU A 215 -11.89 36.13 -10.76
N LEU A 216 -12.43 36.87 -11.74
CA LEU A 216 -12.20 38.30 -11.92
C LEU A 216 -12.56 39.09 -10.67
N ASP A 217 -13.73 38.86 -10.08
CA ASP A 217 -14.13 39.51 -8.82
C ASP A 217 -13.11 39.32 -7.70
N LYS A 218 -12.56 38.11 -7.58
CA LYS A 218 -11.54 37.79 -6.57
C LYS A 218 -10.22 38.48 -6.88
N GLN A 219 -9.75 38.41 -8.12
CA GLN A 219 -8.44 38.93 -8.50
C GLN A 219 -8.45 40.46 -8.60
N TYR A 220 -9.55 41.07 -9.06
CA TYR A 220 -9.73 42.52 -9.13
C TYR A 220 -9.59 43.16 -7.77
N ARG A 221 -10.32 42.67 -6.75
CA ARG A 221 -10.23 43.15 -5.35
C ARG A 221 -8.80 43.17 -4.79
N LYS A 222 -7.94 42.26 -5.28
CA LYS A 222 -6.55 42.14 -4.88
C LYS A 222 -5.63 43.07 -5.67
N TYR A 223 -5.77 43.11 -7.00
CA TYR A 223 -4.85 43.83 -7.87
C TYR A 223 -5.18 45.31 -8.05
N SER A 224 -6.44 45.71 -7.99
CA SER A 224 -6.87 47.13 -8.15
C SER A 224 -6.33 48.04 -7.05
N ARG A 225 -5.89 47.48 -5.92
CA ARG A 225 -5.22 48.23 -4.83
C ARG A 225 -3.82 48.71 -5.18
N LYS A 226 -3.19 48.14 -6.22
CA LYS A 226 -1.76 48.33 -6.54
C LYS A 226 -1.50 48.73 -7.99
N TYR A 227 -2.45 48.46 -8.88
CA TYR A 227 -2.29 48.62 -10.32
C TYR A 227 -3.56 49.26 -10.89
N GLU A 228 -3.39 50.04 -11.95
CA GLU A 228 -4.48 50.71 -12.66
C GLU A 228 -4.28 50.58 -14.18
N GLY A 229 -5.33 50.87 -14.95
CA GLY A 229 -5.29 50.90 -16.41
C GLY A 229 -4.72 49.62 -17.04
N TYR A 230 -3.73 49.80 -17.93
CA TYR A 230 -3.11 48.70 -18.68
C TYR A 230 -2.46 47.65 -17.76
N ASP A 231 -1.75 48.09 -16.73
CA ASP A 231 -1.03 47.19 -15.81
C ASP A 231 -2.00 46.30 -15.04
N LEU A 232 -3.13 46.86 -14.58
CA LEU A 232 -4.18 46.09 -13.92
C LEU A 232 -4.76 45.02 -14.85
N LYS A 233 -5.11 45.42 -16.08
CA LYS A 233 -5.64 44.51 -17.10
C LYS A 233 -4.66 43.37 -17.36
N GLN A 234 -3.38 43.67 -17.54
CA GLN A 234 -2.35 42.66 -17.78
C GLN A 234 -2.22 41.66 -16.60
N ARG A 235 -2.28 42.14 -15.34
CA ARG A 235 -2.23 41.26 -14.16
C ARG A 235 -3.44 40.34 -14.06
N LEU A 236 -4.62 40.82 -14.37
CA LEU A 236 -5.85 40.03 -14.40
C LEU A 236 -5.79 38.97 -15.51
N THR A 237 -5.38 39.35 -16.73
CA THR A 237 -5.16 38.41 -17.84
C THR A 237 -4.20 37.29 -17.44
N GLN A 238 -3.05 37.63 -16.85
CA GLN A 238 -2.07 36.62 -16.41
C GLN A 238 -2.62 35.71 -15.30
N ALA A 239 -3.45 36.24 -14.39
CA ALA A 239 -4.05 35.45 -13.32
C ALA A 239 -5.05 34.42 -13.87
N LEU A 240 -5.92 34.83 -14.78
CA LEU A 240 -6.88 33.95 -15.44
C LEU A 240 -6.18 32.93 -16.36
N ALA A 241 -5.16 33.34 -17.13
CA ALA A 241 -4.40 32.42 -17.97
C ALA A 241 -3.73 31.30 -17.15
N ARG A 242 -3.18 31.63 -15.95
CA ARG A 242 -2.64 30.62 -15.01
C ARG A 242 -3.71 29.67 -14.46
N LYS A 243 -4.99 30.07 -14.49
CA LYS A 243 -6.13 29.23 -14.10
C LYS A 243 -6.67 28.40 -15.26
N GLY A 244 -6.11 28.54 -16.46
CA GLY A 244 -6.40 27.71 -17.62
C GLY A 244 -7.57 28.19 -18.49
N TYR A 245 -8.07 29.40 -18.29
CA TYR A 245 -9.07 29.99 -19.20
C TYR A 245 -8.44 30.37 -20.55
N ASP A 246 -9.22 30.30 -21.61
CA ASP A 246 -8.78 30.67 -22.96
C ASP A 246 -8.54 32.18 -23.10
N PHE A 247 -7.54 32.58 -23.89
CA PHE A 247 -7.16 33.99 -24.05
C PHE A 247 -8.26 34.84 -24.69
N ASP A 248 -9.03 34.30 -25.62
CA ASP A 248 -10.10 35.04 -26.28
C ASP A 248 -11.28 35.25 -25.32
N ALA A 249 -11.63 34.22 -24.54
CA ALA A 249 -12.63 34.32 -23.48
C ALA A 249 -12.22 35.34 -22.40
N ILE A 250 -10.96 35.30 -21.95
CA ILE A 250 -10.40 36.29 -21.01
C ILE A 250 -10.51 37.70 -21.58
N ARG A 251 -10.17 37.89 -22.86
CA ARG A 251 -10.19 39.20 -23.52
C ARG A 251 -11.61 39.75 -23.66
N SER A 252 -12.59 38.89 -23.94
CA SER A 252 -13.99 39.25 -23.99
C SER A 252 -14.49 39.68 -22.61
N ALA A 253 -14.36 38.81 -21.60
CA ALA A 253 -14.82 39.10 -20.25
C ALA A 253 -14.18 40.37 -19.65
N LEU A 254 -12.87 40.59 -19.86
CA LEU A 254 -12.19 41.80 -19.41
C LEU A 254 -12.64 43.09 -20.11
N ARG A 255 -13.25 43.01 -21.29
CA ARG A 255 -13.82 44.16 -21.98
C ARG A 255 -15.13 44.59 -21.34
N ASP A 256 -15.94 43.61 -20.92
CA ASP A 256 -17.25 43.85 -20.36
C ASP A 256 -17.18 44.14 -18.84
N TYR A 257 -16.11 43.68 -18.18
CA TYR A 257 -15.90 43.83 -16.74
C TYR A 257 -15.26 45.16 -16.30
N LEU A 258 -14.40 45.77 -17.14
CA LEU A 258 -13.63 46.98 -16.84
C LEU A 258 -14.18 48.20 -17.58
#